data_AF-A0A3E1E5N6-F1
#
_entry.id   AF-A0A3E1E5N6-F1
#
_cell.length_a   1.000
_cell.length_b   1.000
_cell.length_c   1.000
_cell.angle_alpha   90.00
_cell.angle_beta   90.00
_cell.angle_gamma   90.00
#
_symmetry.space_group_name_H-M   'P 1'
#
loop_
_entity.id
_entity.type
_entity.pdbx_description
1 polymer ?
#
loop_
_entity_poly.entity_id
_entity_poly.type
_entity_poly.pdbx_seq_one_letter_code
_entity_poly.pdbx_strand_id
1 'polypeptide(L)'
;MRNVHVWKTVGEDGEKREARAERFGGRWRFQAKRRSEAAWTYYDAPSVEDLEALRDILWRKYQRKRLPWDDVADLDRMLEERRLQDQPPTAAPDAPDAP
;
A
#
# COMPACT_ATOMS: atom_id res chain seq x y z
N MET A 1 -0.59 -11.84 -18.61
CA MET A 1 -0.48 -10.36 -18.56
C MET A 1 0.35 -9.98 -17.36
N ARG A 2 1.35 -9.10 -17.53
CA ARG A 2 2.14 -8.60 -16.39
C ARG A 2 1.32 -7.51 -15.71
N ASN A 3 0.68 -7.84 -14.58
CA ASN A 3 -0.05 -6.87 -13.75
C ASN A 3 0.97 -6.11 -12.89
N VAL A 4 1.79 -5.31 -13.59
CA VAL A 4 2.78 -4.42 -12.99
C VAL A 4 2.24 -2.99 -13.01
N HIS A 5 2.28 -2.35 -11.85
CA HIS A 5 1.81 -0.99 -11.65
C HIS A 5 2.95 -0.20 -11.03
N VAL A 6 3.31 0.93 -11.63
CA VAL A 6 4.38 1.80 -11.15
C VAL A 6 3.78 3.18 -10.90
N TRP A 7 4.07 3.76 -9.75
CA TRP A 7 3.64 5.10 -9.37
C TRP A 7 4.75 5.81 -8.61
N LYS A 8 4.63 7.14 -8.50
CA LYS A 8 5.56 7.97 -7.72
C LYS A 8 4.86 8.36 -6.45
N THR A 9 5.52 8.15 -5.33
CA THR A 9 5.05 8.57 -4.01
C THR A 9 6.14 9.41 -3.33
N VAL A 10 5.76 10.19 -2.34
CA VAL A 10 6.71 10.94 -1.50
C VAL A 10 6.86 10.12 -0.23
N GLY A 11 8.09 9.71 0.10
CA GLY A 11 8.32 9.01 1.37
C GLY A 11 8.21 9.96 2.56
N GLU A 12 8.16 9.42 3.78
CA GLU A 12 8.15 10.20 5.03
C GLU A 12 9.27 11.26 5.10
N ASP A 13 10.44 10.95 4.55
CA ASP A 13 11.60 11.86 4.50
C ASP A 13 11.43 13.05 3.52
N GLY A 14 10.28 13.16 2.83
CA GLY A 14 10.04 14.16 1.78
C GLY A 14 10.73 13.86 0.45
N GLU A 15 11.49 12.75 0.36
CA GLU A 15 12.14 12.33 -0.89
C GLU A 15 11.14 11.61 -1.82
N LYS A 16 11.15 11.98 -3.10
CA LYS A 16 10.38 11.29 -4.14
C LYS A 16 10.93 9.88 -4.31
N ARG A 17 10.10 8.87 -4.04
CA ARG A 17 10.39 7.46 -4.29
C ARG A 17 9.46 6.91 -5.37
N GLU A 18 9.98 6.01 -6.18
CA GLU A 18 9.22 5.31 -7.20
C GLU A 18 8.79 3.96 -6.62
N ALA A 19 7.49 3.74 -6.52
CA ALA A 19 6.89 2.51 -6.01
C ALA A 19 6.33 1.70 -7.17
N ARG A 20 6.45 0.38 -7.05
CA ARG A 20 6.00 -0.61 -8.02
C ARG A 20 5.33 -1.75 -7.27
N ALA A 21 4.18 -2.18 -7.77
CA ALA A 21 3.55 -3.43 -7.36
C ALA A 21 3.41 -4.37 -8.56
N GLU A 22 3.64 -5.65 -8.31
CA GLU A 22 3.42 -6.72 -9.26
C GLU A 22 2.58 -7.82 -8.61
N ARG A 23 1.49 -8.23 -9.27
CA ARG A 23 0.73 -9.41 -8.89
C ARG A 23 1.40 -10.65 -9.49
N PHE A 24 1.87 -11.56 -8.64
CA PHE A 24 2.49 -12.83 -9.05
C PHE A 24 1.95 -13.99 -8.20
N GLY A 25 1.38 -15.01 -8.85
CA GLY A 25 0.96 -16.25 -8.17
C GLY A 25 -0.08 -16.06 -7.07
N GLY A 26 -0.96 -15.07 -7.17
CA GLY A 26 -1.92 -14.78 -6.12
C GLY A 26 -1.35 -13.96 -4.94
N ARG A 27 -0.15 -13.38 -5.10
CA ARG A 27 0.47 -12.50 -4.11
C ARG A 27 0.91 -11.17 -4.74
N TRP A 28 0.76 -10.07 -3.99
CA TRP A 28 1.30 -8.77 -4.38
C TRP A 28 2.73 -8.61 -3.89
N ARG A 29 3.64 -8.24 -4.80
CA ARG A 29 5.02 -7.91 -4.48
C ARG A 29 5.23 -6.41 -4.67
N PHE A 30 5.59 -5.74 -3.59
CA PHE A 30 5.88 -4.31 -3.60
C PHE A 30 7.39 -4.10 -3.66
N GLN A 31 7.77 -3.15 -4.49
CA GLN A 31 9.13 -2.68 -4.65
C GLN A 31 9.10 -1.17 -4.64
N ALA A 32 9.97 -0.54 -3.87
CA ALA A 32 10.17 0.89 -3.99
C ALA A 32 11.66 1.18 -4.16
N LYS A 33 11.92 2.29 -4.82
CA LYS A 33 13.25 2.80 -5.08
C LYS A 33 13.26 4.28 -4.77
N ARG A 34 14.17 4.70 -3.89
CA ARG A 34 14.43 6.11 -3.63
C ARG A 34 15.10 6.76 -4.84
N ARG A 35 14.91 8.06 -5.07
CA ARG A 35 15.59 8.74 -6.20
C ARG A 35 17.11 8.67 -6.05
N SER A 36 17.57 8.71 -4.80
CA SER A 36 18.96 8.60 -4.42
C SER A 36 19.51 7.16 -4.52
N GLU A 37 18.63 6.14 -4.59
CA GLU A 37 19.04 4.73 -4.71
C GLU A 37 19.01 4.25 -6.17
N ALA A 38 20.04 3.48 -6.56
CA ALA A 38 20.05 2.83 -7.86
C ALA A 38 19.16 1.57 -7.89
N ALA A 39 19.07 0.86 -6.77
CA ALA A 39 18.41 -0.44 -6.63
C ALA A 39 16.93 -0.34 -6.22
N TRP A 40 16.15 -1.35 -6.62
CA TRP A 40 14.79 -1.54 -6.12
C TRP A 40 14.85 -2.38 -4.85
N THR A 41 14.24 -1.88 -3.78
CA THR A 41 14.12 -2.58 -2.51
C THR A 41 12.75 -3.25 -2.47
N TYR A 42 12.72 -4.54 -2.13
CA TYR A 42 11.47 -5.28 -1.93
C TYR A 42 10.94 -5.01 -0.54
N TYR A 43 9.64 -4.76 -0.45
CA TYR A 43 8.93 -4.58 0.80
C TYR A 43 7.84 -5.64 0.91
N ASP A 44 7.91 -6.47 1.96
CA ASP A 44 6.88 -7.46 2.26
C ASP A 44 5.64 -6.80 2.90
N ALA A 45 5.85 -5.67 3.60
CA ALA A 45 4.81 -4.87 4.22
C ALA A 45 4.79 -3.45 3.61
N PRO A 46 3.97 -3.20 2.57
CA PRO A 46 3.75 -1.85 2.07
C PRO A 46 3.04 -0.98 3.13
N SER A 47 3.30 0.33 3.11
CA SER A 47 2.55 1.29 3.92
C SER A 47 1.10 1.40 3.45
N VAL A 48 0.21 1.85 4.33
CA VAL A 48 -1.21 2.10 3.98
C VAL A 48 -1.31 3.03 2.78
N GLU A 49 -0.51 4.10 2.76
CA GLU A 49 -0.46 5.07 1.65
C GLU A 49 -0.13 4.42 0.29
N ASP A 50 0.82 3.47 0.27
CA ASP A 50 1.20 2.77 -0.96
C ASP A 50 0.09 1.82 -1.43
N LEU A 51 -0.59 1.16 -0.50
CA LEU A 51 -1.74 0.32 -0.79
C LEU A 51 -2.91 1.16 -1.34
N GLU A 52 -3.19 2.33 -0.76
CA GLU A 52 -4.21 3.26 -1.23
C GLU A 52 -3.92 3.77 -2.64
N ALA A 53 -2.67 4.15 -2.91
CA ALA A 53 -2.24 4.58 -4.24
C ALA A 53 -2.42 3.48 -5.28
N LEU A 54 -2.02 2.24 -4.96
CA LEU A 54 -2.21 1.11 -5.86
C LEU A 54 -3.70 0.82 -6.08
N ARG A 55 -4.51 0.85 -5.02
CA ARG A 55 -5.96 0.63 -5.07
C ARG A 55 -6.65 1.66 -5.96
N ASP A 56 -6.26 2.95 -5.92
CA ASP A 56 -6.78 3.97 -6.85
C ASP A 56 -6.42 3.66 -8.31
N ILE A 57 -5.18 3.23 -8.57
CA ILE A 57 -4.72 2.84 -9.91
C ILE A 57 -5.54 1.66 -10.44
N LEU A 58 -5.78 0.64 -9.61
CA LEU A 58 -6.58 -0.51 -9.99
C LEU A 58 -8.03 -0.13 -10.20
N TRP A 59 -8.61 0.68 -9.31
CA TRP A 59 -9.97 1.18 -9.42
C TRP A 59 -10.19 1.91 -10.75
N ARG A 60 -9.28 2.79 -11.16
CA ARG A 60 -9.35 3.49 -12.45
C ARG A 60 -9.24 2.56 -13.65
N LYS A 61 -8.47 1.46 -13.53
CA LYS A 61 -8.39 0.43 -14.57
C LYS A 61 -9.63 -0.46 -14.61
N TYR A 62 -10.19 -0.79 -13.46
CA TYR A 62 -11.46 -1.52 -13.31
C TYR A 62 -12.61 -0.72 -13.94
N GLN A 63 -12.69 0.58 -13.66
CA GLN A 63 -13.68 1.48 -14.29
C GLN A 63 -13.58 1.48 -15.82
N ARG A 64 -12.37 1.30 -16.37
CA ARG A 64 -12.12 1.15 -17.82
C ARG A 64 -12.26 -0.29 -18.32
N LYS A 65 -12.79 -1.21 -17.52
CA LYS A 65 -12.94 -2.65 -17.79
C LYS A 65 -11.64 -3.34 -18.21
N ARG A 66 -10.50 -2.89 -17.69
CA ARG A 66 -9.17 -3.45 -18.03
C ARG A 66 -8.66 -4.52 -17.06
N LEU A 67 -9.33 -4.70 -15.92
CA LEU A 67 -9.00 -5.72 -14.91
C LEU A 67 -10.26 -6.10 -14.11
N PRO A 68 -10.29 -7.28 -13.48
CA PRO A 68 -11.41 -7.73 -12.65
C PRO A 68 -11.46 -6.99 -11.31
N TRP A 69 -12.65 -6.92 -10.71
CA TRP A 69 -12.85 -6.37 -9.37
C TRP A 69 -12.06 -7.11 -8.28
N ASP A 70 -11.77 -8.39 -8.52
CA ASP A 70 -11.02 -9.26 -7.60
C ASP A 70 -9.67 -8.65 -7.19
N ASP A 71 -8.93 -8.06 -8.14
CA ASP A 71 -7.65 -7.40 -7.84
C ASP A 71 -7.83 -6.17 -6.92
N VAL A 72 -8.95 -5.46 -7.03
CA VAL A 72 -9.26 -4.30 -6.16
C VAL A 72 -9.68 -4.78 -4.77
N ALA A 73 -10.52 -5.81 -4.70
CA ALA A 73 -10.99 -6.39 -3.45
C ALA A 73 -9.84 -6.99 -2.62
N ASP A 74 -8.87 -7.64 -3.27
CA ASP A 74 -7.65 -8.17 -2.64
C ASP A 74 -6.85 -7.05 -1.96
N LEU A 75 -6.73 -5.88 -2.60
CA LEU A 75 -6.09 -4.72 -1.98
C LEU A 75 -6.91 -4.07 -0.88
N ASP A 76 -8.23 -3.94 -1.03
CA ASP A 76 -9.09 -3.42 0.03
C ASP A 76 -8.95 -4.26 1.30
N ARG A 77 -8.84 -5.60 1.17
CA ARG A 77 -8.55 -6.50 2.30
C ARG A 77 -7.18 -6.24 2.92
N MET A 78 -6.12 -6.17 2.12
CA MET A 78 -4.77 -5.86 2.61
C MET A 78 -4.72 -4.49 3.31
N LEU A 79 -5.48 -3.51 2.80
CA LEU A 79 -5.57 -2.16 3.35
C LEU A 79 -6.20 -2.17 4.74
N GLU A 80 -7.30 -2.91 4.90
CA GLU A 80 -8.02 -3.06 6.16
C GLU A 80 -7.14 -3.76 7.21
N GLU A 81 -6.47 -4.86 6.83
CA GLU A 81 -5.50 -5.55 7.69
C GLU A 81 -4.36 -4.61 8.11
N ARG A 82 -3.87 -3.76 7.20
CA ARG A 82 -2.78 -2.84 7.52
C ARG A 82 -3.23 -1.69 8.39
N ARG A 83 -4.43 -1.13 8.17
CA ARG A 83 -5.01 -0.09 9.04
C ARG A 83 -5.24 -0.61 10.46
N LEU A 84 -5.66 -1.87 10.61
CA LEU A 84 -5.81 -2.51 11.93
C LEU A 84 -4.46 -2.67 12.67
N GLN A 85 -3.36 -2.86 11.94
CA GLN A 85 -2.02 -2.99 12.52
C GLN A 85 -1.33 -1.63 12.77
N ASP A 86 -1.62 -0.63 11.93
CA ASP A 86 -1.06 0.71 12.03
C ASP A 86 -1.79 1.57 13.06
N GLN A 87 -3.04 1.24 13.39
CA GLN A 87 -3.73 1.79 14.54
C GLN A 87 -2.94 1.45 15.81
N PRO A 88 -2.31 2.42 16.50
CA PRO A 88 -1.85 2.16 17.86
C PRO A 88 -3.08 1.73 18.67
N PRO A 89 -2.96 0.76 19.60
CA PRO A 89 -4.07 0.44 20.48
C PRO A 89 -4.50 1.78 21.08
N THR A 90 -5.70 2.21 20.71
CA THR A 90 -6.23 3.50 21.13
C THR A 90 -5.99 3.60 22.62
N ALA A 91 -5.38 4.71 23.02
CA ALA A 91 -5.24 5.13 24.39
C ALA A 91 -6.47 4.65 25.17
N ALA A 92 -6.24 3.81 26.17
CA ALA A 92 -7.28 3.47 27.13
C ALA A 92 -7.88 4.80 27.62
N PRO A 93 -9.17 5.08 27.38
CA PRO A 93 -9.82 6.18 28.06
C PRO A 93 -9.88 5.81 29.54
N ASP A 94 -9.58 6.77 30.40
CA ASP A 94 -9.81 6.70 31.85
C ASP A 94 -8.98 5.67 32.64
N ALA A 95 -7.77 6.07 33.03
CA ALA A 95 -7.41 5.85 34.43
C ALA A 95 -8.07 6.98 35.23
N PRO A 96 -9.02 6.72 36.15
CA PRO A 96 -9.48 7.75 37.06
C PRO A 96 -8.31 8.13 37.97
N ASP A 97 -7.82 9.35 37.78
CA ASP A 97 -6.88 9.99 38.69
C ASP A 97 -7.61 10.21 40.01
N ALA A 98 -7.42 9.28 40.94
CA ALA A 98 -7.89 9.38 42.32
C ALA A 98 -6.87 10.17 43.13
N PRO A 99 -7.33 11.21 43.85
CA PRO A 99 -7.11 11.22 45.29
C PRO A 99 -8.40 11.28 46.11
#